data_AF-A0A844W7R2-F1
#
_entry.id   AF-A0A844W7R2-F1
#
_cell.length_a   1.000
_cell.length_b   1.000
_cell.length_c   1.000
_cell.angle_alpha   90.00
_cell.angle_beta   90.00
_cell.angle_gamma   90.00
#
_symmetry.space_group_name_H-M   'P 1'
#
loop_
_entity.id
_entity.type
_entity.pdbx_description
1 polymer ?
#
loop_
_entity_poly.entity_id
_entity_poly.type
_entity_poly.pdbx_seq_one_letter_code
_entity_poly.pdbx_strand_id
1 'polypeptide(L)'
;PAPALLIAGADRALLDEATSAISAGGARDSLFTASEAGAALSLARDLSAGVDFTPGPPPRQPGLTALGRRRVAELTAAGRGRGLRADSARRDYMLILALTALHDLHRGRDYEVDPETRRLVLIDPETGQHDPGRNWGSGVQQMVEVMEGLPPSPVNRSVAQISVPAALDRFALVGGIAAGYGGAGSELYRTYRTPCWPGGGGTLPVRMRFAATAADHRRHLAALAEQGTTLVSARAVHPAAITPEAALAAPAAGPAGTAEIRAGMVFCDVPPNMRLPEAIAERSAAPSMMFFLCLEDPALARGALPVMVRRVWRVLPLRQLVARTLVERTQKRLQKQDARMRRVLVEVEGRRKKMLAFAGAAGQ
;
A
#
# COMPACT_ATOMS: atom_id res chain seq x y z
N PRO A 1 -28.40 -24.78 1.80
CA PRO A 1 -27.12 -25.13 1.15
C PRO A 1 -26.23 -23.89 1.13
N ALA A 2 -24.95 -24.00 1.50
CA ALA A 2 -24.04 -22.87 1.41
C ALA A 2 -23.86 -22.45 -0.07
N PRO A 3 -23.81 -21.14 -0.38
CA PRO A 3 -23.78 -20.66 -1.75
C PRO A 3 -22.47 -21.02 -2.46
N ALA A 4 -22.54 -21.12 -3.79
CA ALA A 4 -21.38 -21.22 -4.66
C ALA A 4 -21.06 -19.83 -5.25
N LEU A 5 -19.79 -19.55 -5.48
CA LEU A 5 -19.30 -18.30 -6.07
C LEU A 5 -18.45 -18.58 -7.32
N LEU A 6 -18.78 -17.88 -8.41
CA LEU A 6 -18.00 -17.86 -9.64
C LEU A 6 -17.43 -16.46 -9.86
N ILE A 7 -16.12 -16.38 -10.06
CA ILE A 7 -15.37 -15.12 -10.15
C ILE A 7 -14.85 -14.92 -11.57
N ALA A 8 -15.19 -13.80 -12.19
CA ALA A 8 -14.56 -13.36 -13.43
C ALA A 8 -13.23 -12.65 -13.12
N GLY A 9 -12.16 -12.95 -13.86
CA GLY A 9 -10.83 -12.39 -13.60
C GLY A 9 -10.25 -12.87 -12.25
N ALA A 10 -10.38 -14.16 -11.98
CA ALA A 10 -10.01 -14.77 -10.70
C ALA A 10 -8.51 -14.58 -10.35
N ASP A 11 -7.64 -14.51 -11.34
CA ASP A 11 -6.21 -14.21 -11.19
C ASP A 11 -5.92 -12.82 -10.60
N ARG A 12 -6.81 -11.85 -10.82
CA ARG A 12 -6.70 -10.50 -10.28
C ARG A 12 -7.42 -10.39 -8.94
N ALA A 13 -8.69 -10.77 -8.91
CA ALA A 13 -9.53 -10.66 -7.71
C ALA A 13 -8.96 -11.43 -6.51
N LEU A 14 -8.43 -12.63 -6.75
CA LEU A 14 -7.91 -13.50 -5.68
C LEU A 14 -6.43 -13.26 -5.34
N LEU A 15 -5.71 -12.45 -6.12
CA LEU A 15 -4.26 -12.32 -5.91
C LEU A 15 -3.76 -10.88 -6.02
N ASP A 16 -4.04 -10.15 -7.11
CA ASP A 16 -3.55 -8.77 -7.29
C ASP A 16 -4.30 -7.79 -6.37
N GLU A 17 -5.62 -7.91 -6.33
CA GLU A 17 -6.48 -7.05 -5.51
C GLU A 17 -6.55 -7.54 -4.06
N ALA A 18 -6.34 -8.84 -3.83
CA ALA A 18 -6.30 -9.47 -2.51
C ALA A 18 -4.99 -9.21 -1.72
N THR A 19 -4.30 -8.10 -1.99
CA THR A 19 -3.04 -7.72 -1.32
C THR A 19 -3.24 -7.00 0.01
N SER A 20 -4.43 -6.44 0.24
CA SER A 20 -4.84 -5.85 1.50
C SER A 20 -6.19 -6.40 1.95
N ALA A 21 -6.48 -6.30 3.25
CA ALA A 21 -7.77 -6.73 3.76
C ALA A 21 -8.82 -5.65 3.46
N ILE A 22 -10.01 -6.10 3.06
CA ILE A 22 -11.17 -5.26 2.80
C ILE A 22 -11.56 -4.62 4.14
N SER A 23 -11.53 -3.29 4.17
CA SER A 23 -11.88 -2.50 5.36
C SER A 23 -13.15 -1.72 5.11
N ALA A 24 -14.15 -1.95 5.94
CA ALA A 24 -15.30 -1.06 6.05
C ALA A 24 -14.92 0.10 6.99
N GLY A 25 -14.59 1.25 6.41
CA GLY A 25 -14.51 2.52 7.12
C GLY A 25 -15.87 3.20 7.17
N GLY A 26 -16.05 4.16 8.07
CA GLY A 26 -17.28 4.97 8.11
C GLY A 26 -17.65 5.49 9.50
N ALA A 27 -17.17 4.84 10.56
CA ALA A 27 -17.22 5.45 11.88
C ALA A 27 -16.17 6.57 11.95
N ARG A 28 -16.63 7.81 11.86
CA ARG A 28 -15.89 8.97 12.36
C ARG A 28 -15.98 8.90 13.88
N ASP A 29 -14.94 8.32 14.48
CA ASP A 29 -14.85 8.19 15.92
C ASP A 29 -13.84 9.21 16.44
N SER A 30 -14.09 9.72 17.64
CA SER A 30 -13.11 10.51 18.38
C SER A 30 -12.29 9.55 19.23
N LEU A 31 -10.97 9.44 19.01
CA LEU A 31 -10.10 8.61 19.87
C LEU A 31 -10.23 9.01 21.35
N PHE A 32 -10.38 10.31 21.58
CA PHE A 32 -10.60 10.94 22.87
C PHE A 32 -11.31 12.28 22.66
N THR A 33 -11.95 12.79 23.70
CA THR A 33 -12.59 14.11 23.68
C THR A 33 -11.55 15.23 23.81
N ALA A 34 -11.88 16.45 23.38
CA ALA A 34 -11.04 17.62 23.62
C ALA A 34 -10.78 17.87 25.11
N SER A 35 -11.74 17.51 25.98
CA SER A 35 -11.59 17.59 27.44
C SER A 35 -10.59 16.56 27.97
N GLU A 36 -10.64 15.31 27.50
CA GLU A 36 -9.66 14.28 27.84
C GLU A 36 -8.24 14.68 27.40
N ALA A 37 -8.09 15.18 26.17
CA ALA A 37 -6.80 15.67 25.66
C ALA A 37 -6.30 16.88 26.46
N GLY A 38 -7.17 17.84 26.76
CA GLY A 38 -6.81 18.99 27.61
C GLY A 38 -6.34 18.58 29.00
N ALA A 39 -7.00 17.60 29.62
CA ALA A 39 -6.58 17.04 30.90
C ALA A 39 -5.21 16.33 30.81
N ALA A 40 -4.97 15.58 29.74
CA ALA A 40 -3.68 14.93 29.48
C ALA A 40 -2.55 15.96 29.29
N LEU A 41 -2.78 17.01 28.49
CA LEU A 41 -1.83 18.10 28.26
C LEU A 41 -1.51 18.86 29.55
N SER A 42 -2.54 19.14 30.37
CA SER A 42 -2.37 19.79 31.66
C SER A 42 -1.48 18.95 32.59
N LEU A 43 -1.78 17.65 32.70
CA LEU A 43 -1.01 16.73 33.54
C LEU A 43 0.42 16.53 33.01
N ALA A 44 0.61 16.47 31.70
CA ALA A 44 1.92 16.32 31.08
C ALA A 44 2.83 17.55 31.31
N ARG A 45 2.28 18.76 31.39
CA ARG A 45 3.04 19.98 31.72
C ARG A 45 3.60 19.98 33.15
N ASP A 46 3.00 19.21 34.05
CA ASP A 46 3.47 19.05 35.44
C ASP A 46 4.59 17.98 35.57
N LEU A 47 5.01 17.34 34.46
CA LEU A 47 6.07 16.33 34.43
C LEU A 47 7.40 16.90 33.93
N SER A 48 8.50 16.44 34.53
CA SER A 48 9.86 16.91 34.21
C SER A 48 10.61 15.96 33.29
N ALA A 49 11.17 16.50 32.20
CA ALA A 49 12.03 15.74 31.28
C ALA A 49 13.30 15.26 31.98
N GLY A 50 13.71 14.02 31.70
CA GLY A 50 14.88 13.36 32.31
C GLY A 50 14.63 12.79 33.72
N VAL A 51 13.51 13.14 34.37
CA VAL A 51 13.12 12.61 35.69
C VAL A 51 11.86 11.76 35.57
N ASP A 52 10.75 12.38 35.15
CA ASP A 52 9.44 11.75 35.06
C ASP A 52 9.24 11.03 33.72
N PHE A 53 9.87 11.55 32.67
CA PHE A 53 9.85 10.92 31.36
C PHE A 53 11.17 11.12 30.62
N THR A 54 11.48 10.21 29.71
CA THR A 54 12.58 10.34 28.76
C THR A 54 12.03 10.78 27.41
N PRO A 55 12.43 11.95 26.87
CA PRO A 55 12.08 12.35 25.51
C PRO A 55 12.49 11.27 24.51
N GLY A 56 11.67 11.04 23.49
CA GLY A 56 11.96 10.08 22.44
C GLY A 56 12.44 10.81 21.19
N PRO A 57 13.67 10.57 20.68
CA PRO A 57 14.00 11.07 19.35
C PRO A 57 13.08 10.39 18.33
N PRO A 58 12.48 11.13 17.38
CA PRO A 58 11.65 10.53 16.34
C PRO A 58 12.39 9.37 15.64
N PRO A 59 11.77 8.18 15.45
CA PRO A 59 10.35 7.87 15.63
C PRO A 59 9.99 7.27 17.00
N ARG A 60 10.89 7.27 18.00
CA ARG A 60 10.57 6.75 19.33
C ARG A 60 9.69 7.75 20.06
N GLN A 61 8.62 7.26 20.68
CA GLN A 61 7.77 8.07 21.56
C GLN A 61 8.44 8.27 22.93
N PRO A 62 8.10 9.34 23.66
CA PRO A 62 8.50 9.52 25.04
C PRO A 62 8.09 8.34 25.92
N GLY A 63 8.97 7.96 26.84
CA GLY A 63 8.72 6.90 27.81
C GLY A 63 8.57 7.46 29.22
N LEU A 64 7.50 7.10 29.93
CA LEU A 64 7.36 7.40 31.36
C LEU A 64 8.34 6.55 32.18
N THR A 65 9.11 7.19 33.05
CA THR A 65 9.97 6.50 34.01
C THR A 65 9.13 5.91 35.16
N ALA A 66 9.75 5.07 36.00
CA ALA A 66 9.09 4.58 37.21
C ALA A 66 8.72 5.73 38.17
N LEU A 67 9.54 6.78 38.24
CA LEU A 67 9.28 7.98 39.02
C LEU A 67 8.11 8.78 38.43
N GLY A 68 8.08 8.97 37.11
CA GLY A 68 6.97 9.66 36.45
C GLY A 68 5.64 8.94 36.62
N ARG A 69 5.62 7.60 36.56
CA ARG A 69 4.41 6.81 36.86
C ARG A 69 3.89 7.03 38.27
N ARG A 70 4.79 7.10 39.27
CA ARG A 70 4.42 7.44 40.66
C ARG A 70 3.89 8.86 40.74
N ARG A 71 4.56 9.82 40.10
CA ARG A 71 4.17 11.22 40.09
C ARG A 71 2.79 11.42 39.46
N VAL A 72 2.52 10.76 38.34
CA VAL A 72 1.21 10.73 37.68
C VAL A 72 0.12 10.19 38.61
N ALA A 73 0.41 9.12 39.36
CA ALA A 73 -0.53 8.56 40.33
C ALA A 73 -0.84 9.55 41.46
N GLU A 74 0.17 10.20 42.04
CA GLU A 74 0.01 11.24 43.07
C GLU A 74 -0.82 12.42 42.58
N LEU A 75 -0.48 12.97 41.40
CA LEU A 75 -1.21 14.09 40.79
C LEU A 75 -2.66 13.71 40.48
N THR A 76 -2.89 12.49 40.00
CA THR A 76 -4.25 12.00 39.75
C THR A 76 -5.04 11.88 41.06
N ALA A 77 -4.44 11.35 42.12
CA ALA A 77 -5.06 11.25 43.44
C ALA A 77 -5.37 12.63 44.05
N ALA A 78 -4.54 13.63 43.76
CA ALA A 78 -4.77 15.03 44.11
C ALA A 78 -5.80 15.76 43.21
N GLY A 79 -6.46 15.04 42.29
CA GLY A 79 -7.51 15.60 41.44
C GLY A 79 -7.04 16.30 40.16
N ARG A 80 -5.73 16.35 39.88
CA ARG A 80 -5.17 16.97 38.65
C ARG A 80 -5.46 16.19 37.37
N GLY A 81 -5.94 14.94 37.48
CA GLY A 81 -6.34 14.09 36.34
C GLY A 81 -7.84 14.12 36.02
N ARG A 82 -8.61 15.08 36.58
CA ARG A 82 -10.06 15.15 36.38
C ARG A 82 -10.39 15.31 34.89
N GLY A 83 -11.11 14.34 34.34
CA GLY A 83 -11.40 14.26 32.90
C GLY A 83 -10.68 13.12 32.18
N LEU A 84 -9.61 12.56 32.76
CA LEU A 84 -8.99 11.32 32.29
C LEU A 84 -9.73 10.10 32.87
N ARG A 85 -9.85 9.04 32.07
CA ARG A 85 -10.45 7.78 32.53
C ARG A 85 -9.55 7.10 33.56
N ALA A 86 -10.18 6.34 34.47
CA ALA A 86 -9.49 5.64 35.54
C ALA A 86 -8.53 4.55 35.05
N ASP A 87 -8.76 3.99 33.86
CA ASP A 87 -7.90 2.99 33.23
C ASP A 87 -6.46 3.49 33.06
N SER A 88 -5.49 2.82 33.70
CA SER A 88 -4.09 3.23 33.72
C SER A 88 -3.45 3.14 32.34
N ALA A 89 -3.78 2.13 31.55
CA ALA A 89 -3.23 1.96 30.20
C ALA A 89 -3.66 3.11 29.26
N ARG A 90 -4.94 3.49 29.26
CA ARG A 90 -5.44 4.65 28.51
C ARG A 90 -4.83 5.96 29.00
N ARG A 91 -4.65 6.12 30.31
CA ARG A 91 -4.03 7.33 30.89
C ARG A 91 -2.57 7.47 30.46
N ASP A 92 -1.79 6.40 30.58
CA ASP A 92 -0.40 6.37 30.14
C ASP A 92 -0.30 6.66 28.64
N TYR A 93 -1.16 6.05 27.83
CA TYR A 93 -1.23 6.31 26.40
C TYR A 93 -1.51 7.79 26.10
N MET A 94 -2.47 8.39 26.80
CA MET A 94 -2.81 9.80 26.64
C MET A 94 -1.67 10.73 27.06
N LEU A 95 -0.95 10.38 28.13
CA LEU A 95 0.23 11.10 28.57
C LEU A 95 1.38 11.01 27.58
N ILE A 96 1.62 9.84 26.98
CA ILE A 96 2.65 9.68 25.94
C ILE A 96 2.31 10.57 24.74
N LEU A 97 1.06 10.62 24.30
CA LEU A 97 0.63 11.52 23.21
C LEU A 97 0.83 12.99 23.57
N ALA A 98 0.44 13.39 24.79
CA ALA A 98 0.60 14.76 25.27
C ALA A 98 2.08 15.18 25.38
N LEU A 99 2.93 14.30 25.91
CA LEU A 99 4.37 14.53 25.99
C LEU A 99 5.00 14.62 24.59
N THR A 100 4.57 13.77 23.65
CA THR A 100 5.02 13.85 22.25
C THR A 100 4.67 15.21 21.64
N ALA A 101 3.44 15.66 21.82
CA ALA A 101 2.97 16.95 21.31
C ALA A 101 3.72 18.14 21.93
N LEU A 102 4.00 18.10 23.24
CA LEU A 102 4.63 19.20 23.98
C LEU A 102 6.14 19.29 23.80
N HIS A 103 6.84 18.16 23.63
CA HIS A 103 8.30 18.11 23.70
C HIS A 103 8.98 17.70 22.39
N ASP A 104 8.32 16.91 21.55
CA ASP A 104 8.95 16.38 20.34
C ASP A 104 8.53 17.17 19.09
N LEU A 105 7.33 17.77 19.10
CA LEU A 105 6.74 18.46 17.95
C LEU A 105 6.73 19.99 18.13
N HIS A 106 7.24 20.70 17.13
CA HIS A 106 7.42 22.14 17.16
C HIS A 106 6.77 22.81 15.94
N ARG A 107 5.95 23.83 16.21
CA ARG A 107 5.36 24.67 15.17
C ARG A 107 6.46 25.42 14.38
N GLY A 108 6.30 25.48 13.06
CA GLY A 108 7.27 26.08 12.13
C GLY A 108 8.46 25.17 11.77
N ARG A 109 8.58 24.00 12.41
CA ARG A 109 9.55 22.95 12.05
C ARG A 109 8.86 21.68 11.57
N ASP A 110 7.93 21.16 12.37
CA ASP A 110 7.29 19.87 12.12
C ASP A 110 5.87 20.04 11.53
N TYR A 111 5.22 21.17 11.82
CA TYR A 111 3.90 21.52 11.32
C TYR A 111 3.65 23.03 11.32
N GLU A 112 2.64 23.45 10.58
CA GLU A 112 2.02 24.77 10.66
C GLU A 112 0.50 24.67 10.86
N VAL A 113 -0.10 25.76 11.32
CA VAL A 113 -1.55 25.93 11.39
C VAL A 113 -1.96 26.83 10.23
N ASP A 114 -2.73 26.29 9.29
CA ASP A 114 -3.27 27.05 8.19
C ASP A 114 -4.26 28.12 8.72
N PRO A 115 -4.02 29.41 8.46
CA PRO A 115 -4.85 30.49 8.98
C PRO A 115 -6.26 30.51 8.38
N GLU A 116 -6.45 30.02 7.15
CA GLU A 116 -7.73 30.00 6.45
C GLU A 116 -8.55 28.77 6.84
N THR A 117 -7.94 27.58 6.75
CA THR A 117 -8.66 26.32 6.99
C THR A 117 -8.72 25.93 8.46
N ARG A 118 -7.93 26.59 9.33
CA ARG A 118 -7.80 26.28 10.77
C ARG A 118 -7.44 24.81 11.01
N ARG A 119 -6.58 24.25 10.17
CA ARG A 119 -6.10 22.86 10.24
C ARG A 119 -4.58 22.79 10.34
N LEU A 120 -4.09 21.67 10.87
CA LEU A 120 -2.66 21.37 10.84
C LEU A 120 -2.23 20.97 9.44
N VAL A 121 -1.10 21.49 9.00
CA VAL A 121 -0.38 21.07 7.80
C VAL A 121 1.00 20.61 8.24
N LEU A 122 1.35 19.35 7.96
CA LEU A 122 2.65 18.80 8.36
C LEU A 122 3.74 19.27 7.41
N ILE A 123 4.96 19.40 7.92
CA ILE A 123 6.14 19.73 7.14
C ILE A 123 6.98 18.47 6.96
N ASP A 124 7.41 18.20 5.73
CA ASP A 124 8.33 17.12 5.45
C ASP A 124 9.74 17.46 5.98
N PRO A 125 10.33 16.64 6.87
CA PRO A 125 11.65 16.92 7.44
C PRO A 125 12.79 16.86 6.41
N GLU A 126 12.63 16.17 5.28
CA GLU A 126 13.67 16.09 4.25
C GLU A 126 13.67 17.30 3.33
N THR A 127 12.48 17.79 2.98
CA THR A 127 12.30 18.83 1.95
C THR A 127 11.94 20.21 2.53
N GLY A 128 11.47 20.26 3.78
CA GLY A 128 10.91 21.45 4.41
C GLY A 128 9.59 21.92 3.77
N GLN A 129 9.02 21.14 2.86
CA GLN A 129 7.78 21.48 2.16
C GLN A 129 6.54 21.03 2.93
N HIS A 130 5.43 21.71 2.69
CA HIS A 130 4.13 21.35 3.27
C HIS A 130 3.61 20.06 2.64
N ASP A 131 3.20 19.10 3.47
CA ASP A 131 2.64 17.81 3.08
C ASP A 131 1.22 17.66 3.68
N PRO A 132 0.19 18.26 3.04
CA PRO A 132 -1.18 18.30 3.56
C PRO A 132 -1.88 16.93 3.58
N GLY A 133 -1.28 15.89 3.00
CA GLY A 133 -1.82 14.52 3.02
C GLY A 133 -1.28 13.65 4.16
N ARG A 134 -0.22 14.10 4.83
CA ARG A 134 0.46 13.33 5.88
C ARG A 134 -0.22 13.48 7.24
N ASN A 135 -0.18 12.40 8.01
CA ASN A 135 -0.63 12.35 9.40
C ASN A 135 0.39 11.54 10.21
N TRP A 136 0.70 11.96 11.44
CA TRP A 136 1.56 11.19 12.36
C TRP A 136 0.93 9.85 12.81
N GLY A 137 -0.40 9.73 12.72
CA GLY A 137 -1.16 8.55 13.13
C GLY A 137 -1.36 8.46 14.65
N SER A 138 -2.05 7.40 15.08
CA SER A 138 -2.22 7.01 16.49
C SER A 138 -2.68 8.13 17.45
N GLY A 139 -3.42 9.15 16.97
CA GLY A 139 -3.93 10.21 17.83
C GLY A 139 -2.94 11.36 18.12
N VAL A 140 -1.72 11.33 17.57
CA VAL A 140 -0.74 12.42 17.78
C VAL A 140 -1.24 13.72 17.17
N GLN A 141 -1.78 13.68 15.94
CA GLN A 141 -2.34 14.86 15.27
C GLN A 141 -3.47 15.48 16.11
N GLN A 142 -4.41 14.66 16.60
CA GLN A 142 -5.53 15.14 17.42
C GLN A 142 -5.06 15.76 18.73
N MET A 143 -3.95 15.28 19.30
CA MET A 143 -3.36 15.87 20.49
C MET A 143 -2.75 17.25 20.19
N VAL A 144 -2.00 17.38 19.09
CA VAL A 144 -1.44 18.68 18.65
C VAL A 144 -2.54 19.67 18.29
N GLU A 145 -3.63 19.21 17.65
CA GLU A 145 -4.80 20.04 17.36
C GLU A 145 -5.36 20.66 18.64
N VAL A 146 -5.59 19.85 19.68
CA VAL A 146 -6.09 20.36 20.97
C VAL A 146 -5.05 21.26 21.66
N MET A 147 -3.75 20.96 21.56
CA MET A 147 -2.68 21.78 22.10
C MET A 147 -2.65 23.19 21.48
N GLU A 148 -2.91 23.30 20.17
CA GLU A 148 -3.01 24.56 19.42
C GLU A 148 -4.40 25.23 19.53
N GLY A 149 -5.32 24.67 20.33
CA GLY A 149 -6.68 25.20 20.51
C GLY A 149 -7.58 24.98 19.29
N LEU A 150 -7.30 23.95 18.48
CA LEU A 150 -8.11 23.50 17.36
C LEU A 150 -9.06 22.38 17.79
N PRO A 151 -10.23 22.24 17.14
CA PRO A 151 -11.09 21.08 17.36
C PRO A 151 -10.39 19.81 16.86
N PRO A 152 -10.35 18.72 17.64
CA PRO A 152 -9.72 17.48 17.20
C PRO A 152 -10.46 16.90 16.00
N SER A 153 -9.72 16.58 14.96
CA SER A 153 -10.21 15.98 13.73
C SER A 153 -10.72 14.55 13.98
N PRO A 154 -11.80 14.13 13.29
CA PRO A 154 -12.30 12.77 13.41
C PRO A 154 -11.28 11.78 12.84
N VAL A 155 -11.12 10.64 13.50
CA VAL A 155 -10.27 9.56 13.00
C VAL A 155 -11.12 8.57 12.24
N ASN A 156 -10.71 8.25 11.02
CA ASN A 156 -11.31 7.16 10.26
C ASN A 156 -10.95 5.84 10.93
N ARG A 157 -11.88 5.31 11.72
CA ARG A 157 -11.75 3.98 12.29
C ARG A 157 -12.30 2.95 11.31
N SER A 158 -11.52 1.91 11.04
CA SER A 158 -12.02 0.70 10.39
C SER A 158 -13.01 0.03 11.36
N VAL A 159 -14.28 -0.02 10.98
CA VAL A 159 -15.37 -0.64 11.77
C VAL A 159 -15.27 -2.16 11.68
N ALA A 160 -14.95 -2.66 10.51
CA ALA A 160 -14.72 -4.07 10.25
C ALA A 160 -13.64 -4.23 9.19
N GLN A 161 -12.86 -5.29 9.33
CA GLN A 161 -11.84 -5.66 8.38
C GLN A 161 -11.89 -7.17 8.14
N ILE A 162 -11.80 -7.60 6.89
CA ILE A 162 -11.78 -9.01 6.49
C ILE A 162 -10.89 -9.18 5.26
N SER A 163 -10.01 -10.19 5.22
CA SER A 163 -9.29 -10.52 3.99
C SER A 163 -10.17 -11.25 2.98
N VAL A 164 -9.76 -11.24 1.72
CA VAL A 164 -10.44 -11.98 0.65
C VAL A 164 -10.56 -13.48 0.98
N PRO A 165 -9.50 -14.21 1.40
CA PRO A 165 -9.63 -15.61 1.80
C PRO A 165 -10.68 -15.82 2.90
N ALA A 166 -10.64 -15.00 3.95
CA ALA A 166 -11.58 -15.08 5.05
C ALA A 166 -13.04 -14.81 4.65
N ALA A 167 -13.27 -13.94 3.66
CA ALA A 167 -14.60 -13.69 3.12
C ALA A 167 -15.10 -14.89 2.31
N LEU A 168 -14.19 -15.54 1.57
CA LEU A 168 -14.49 -16.67 0.68
C LEU A 168 -14.72 -18.00 1.43
N ASP A 169 -14.21 -18.16 2.64
CA ASP A 169 -14.47 -19.33 3.52
C ASP A 169 -15.97 -19.58 3.79
N ARG A 170 -16.83 -18.61 3.52
CA ARG A 170 -18.29 -18.70 3.70
C ARG A 170 -19.03 -19.39 2.56
N PHE A 171 -18.36 -19.60 1.43
CA PHE A 171 -18.93 -20.25 0.25
C PHE A 171 -18.54 -21.72 0.23
N ALA A 172 -19.50 -22.60 -0.11
CA ALA A 172 -19.21 -24.04 -0.21
C ALA A 172 -18.30 -24.36 -1.40
N LEU A 173 -18.43 -23.58 -2.47
CA LEU A 173 -17.68 -23.73 -3.70
C LEU A 173 -17.23 -22.36 -4.19
N VAL A 174 -15.96 -22.24 -4.52
CA VAL A 174 -15.37 -21.05 -5.14
C VAL A 174 -14.70 -21.51 -6.43
N GLY A 175 -15.00 -20.83 -7.53
CA GLY A 175 -14.41 -21.08 -8.84
C GLY A 175 -14.36 -19.82 -9.67
N GLY A 176 -13.82 -19.90 -10.88
CA GLY A 176 -13.75 -18.73 -11.75
C GLY A 176 -12.97 -18.95 -13.02
N ILE A 177 -12.94 -17.90 -13.83
CA ILE A 177 -12.16 -17.81 -15.06
C ILE A 177 -11.06 -16.75 -14.88
N ALA A 178 -9.92 -16.95 -15.52
CA ALA A 178 -8.78 -16.07 -15.46
C ALA A 178 -8.11 -15.99 -16.83
N ALA A 179 -7.52 -14.83 -17.15
CA ALA A 179 -6.74 -14.64 -18.38
C ALA A 179 -5.48 -15.50 -18.37
N GLY A 180 -4.84 -15.57 -17.20
CA GLY A 180 -3.69 -16.42 -16.94
C GLY A 180 -3.28 -16.36 -15.48
N TYR A 181 -2.67 -17.44 -14.99
CA TYR A 181 -2.32 -17.54 -13.57
C TYR A 181 -0.89 -17.10 -13.28
N GLY A 182 -0.07 -16.80 -14.30
CA GLY A 182 1.30 -16.31 -14.14
C GLY A 182 2.22 -17.16 -13.24
N GLY A 183 1.94 -18.48 -13.12
CA GLY A 183 2.64 -19.40 -12.21
C GLY A 183 2.10 -19.45 -10.77
N ALA A 184 1.04 -18.71 -10.45
CA ALA A 184 0.43 -18.64 -9.12
C ALA A 184 -0.56 -19.77 -8.82
N GLY A 185 -0.67 -20.81 -9.66
CA GLY A 185 -1.64 -21.89 -9.46
C GLY A 185 -1.48 -22.63 -8.13
N SER A 186 -0.24 -22.80 -7.66
CA SER A 186 0.02 -23.37 -6.33
C SER A 186 -0.43 -22.48 -5.18
N GLU A 187 -0.42 -21.16 -5.36
CA GLU A 187 -0.93 -20.19 -4.38
C GLU A 187 -2.46 -20.21 -4.36
N LEU A 188 -3.09 -20.22 -5.53
CA LEU A 188 -4.55 -20.32 -5.66
C LEU A 188 -5.08 -21.59 -4.99
N TYR A 189 -4.46 -22.74 -5.27
CA TYR A 189 -4.84 -24.00 -4.62
C TYR A 189 -4.64 -23.97 -3.10
N ARG A 190 -3.49 -23.49 -2.60
CA ARG A 190 -3.19 -23.50 -1.16
C ARG A 190 -4.07 -22.54 -0.36
N THR A 191 -4.36 -21.37 -0.92
CA THR A 191 -5.09 -20.31 -0.21
C THR A 191 -6.60 -20.44 -0.38
N TYR A 192 -7.08 -20.80 -1.58
CA TYR A 192 -8.51 -20.78 -1.92
C TYR A 192 -9.08 -22.15 -2.28
N ARG A 193 -8.28 -23.23 -2.25
CA ARG A 193 -8.67 -24.59 -2.66
C ARG A 193 -9.18 -24.66 -4.11
N THR A 194 -8.69 -23.77 -4.96
CA THR A 194 -9.04 -23.69 -6.38
C THR A 194 -7.90 -24.22 -7.24
N PRO A 195 -7.90 -25.51 -7.63
CA PRO A 195 -6.91 -26.01 -8.58
C PRO A 195 -7.10 -25.32 -9.93
N CYS A 196 -5.99 -24.91 -10.56
CA CYS A 196 -6.03 -24.24 -11.85
C CYS A 196 -5.91 -25.27 -12.98
N TRP A 197 -6.83 -25.19 -13.94
CA TRP A 197 -6.75 -25.94 -15.18
C TRP A 197 -6.36 -24.99 -16.31
N PRO A 198 -5.33 -25.29 -17.13
CA PRO A 198 -5.04 -24.50 -18.31
C PRO A 198 -6.23 -24.60 -19.27
N GLY A 199 -6.76 -23.46 -19.70
CA GLY A 199 -7.72 -23.42 -20.79
C GLY A 199 -7.05 -23.81 -22.11
N GLY A 200 -7.84 -24.26 -23.09
CA GLY A 200 -7.33 -24.56 -24.44
C GLY A 200 -6.90 -23.34 -25.25
N GLY A 201 -6.99 -22.12 -24.68
CA GLY A 201 -6.50 -20.89 -25.30
C GLY A 201 -4.97 -20.89 -25.39
N GLY A 202 -4.43 -20.63 -26.58
CA GLY A 202 -2.99 -20.52 -26.78
C GLY A 202 -2.38 -19.36 -25.98
N THR A 203 -1.12 -19.52 -25.54
CA THR A 203 -0.36 -18.41 -24.99
C THR A 203 -0.14 -17.34 -26.05
N LEU A 204 -0.53 -16.10 -25.76
CA LEU A 204 -0.27 -14.97 -26.66
C LEU A 204 1.25 -14.81 -26.89
N PRO A 205 1.70 -14.64 -28.14
CA PRO A 205 3.12 -14.45 -28.41
C PRO A 205 3.60 -13.14 -27.78
N VAL A 206 4.62 -13.26 -26.92
CA VAL A 206 5.25 -12.13 -26.24
C VAL A 206 6.50 -11.69 -27.00
N ARG A 207 6.54 -10.42 -27.41
CA ARG A 207 7.69 -9.79 -28.05
C ARG A 207 8.27 -8.75 -27.11
N MET A 208 9.49 -8.99 -26.61
CA MET A 208 10.20 -8.04 -25.76
C MET A 208 11.35 -7.38 -26.53
N ARG A 209 11.43 -6.06 -26.43
CA ARG A 209 12.54 -5.26 -26.93
C ARG A 209 13.09 -4.40 -25.78
N PHE A 210 14.40 -4.15 -25.84
CA PHE A 210 15.10 -3.48 -24.75
C PHE A 210 15.91 -2.27 -25.22
N ALA A 211 15.82 -1.17 -24.48
CA ALA A 211 16.68 0.00 -24.55
C ALA A 211 17.76 -0.06 -23.44
N ALA A 212 18.98 0.39 -23.76
CA ALA A 212 20.08 0.39 -22.80
C ALA A 212 20.02 1.55 -21.81
N THR A 213 19.48 2.69 -22.24
CA THR A 213 19.42 3.94 -21.48
C THR A 213 17.99 4.48 -21.45
N ALA A 214 17.65 5.23 -20.40
CA ALA A 214 16.36 5.91 -20.28
C ALA A 214 16.18 7.00 -21.35
N ALA A 215 17.26 7.56 -21.88
CA ALA A 215 17.20 8.52 -22.98
C ALA A 215 16.77 7.84 -24.29
N ASP A 216 17.36 6.69 -24.62
CA ASP A 216 16.97 5.90 -25.80
C ASP A 216 15.54 5.38 -25.67
N HIS A 217 15.18 4.95 -24.46
CA HIS A 217 13.84 4.47 -24.16
C HIS A 217 12.78 5.55 -24.43
N ARG A 218 12.94 6.73 -23.82
CA ARG A 218 12.02 7.86 -24.01
C ARG A 218 11.91 8.32 -25.46
N ARG A 219 13.03 8.39 -26.20
CA ARG A 219 13.02 8.75 -27.63
C ARG A 219 12.18 7.79 -28.47
N HIS A 220 12.31 6.49 -28.22
CA HIS A 220 11.54 5.49 -28.97
C HIS A 220 10.05 5.50 -28.58
N LEU A 221 9.74 5.71 -27.30
CA LEU A 221 8.35 5.85 -26.85
C LEU A 221 7.66 7.06 -27.50
N ALA A 222 8.35 8.19 -27.62
CA ALA A 222 7.83 9.36 -28.34
C ALA A 222 7.50 9.03 -29.81
N ALA A 223 8.42 8.36 -30.50
CA ALA A 223 8.20 7.94 -31.88
C ALA A 223 7.02 6.95 -32.04
N LEU A 224 6.84 6.02 -31.08
CA LEU A 224 5.69 5.11 -31.07
C LEU A 224 4.37 5.85 -30.81
N ALA A 225 4.38 6.83 -29.90
CA ALA A 225 3.21 7.65 -29.62
C ALA A 225 2.79 8.49 -30.83
N GLU A 226 3.74 9.07 -31.56
CA GLU A 226 3.50 9.79 -32.81
C GLU A 226 2.88 8.90 -33.91
N GLN A 227 3.20 7.60 -33.90
CA GLN A 227 2.63 6.60 -34.80
C GLN A 227 1.22 6.13 -34.38
N GLY A 228 0.66 6.69 -33.30
CA GLY A 228 -0.65 6.30 -32.76
C GLY A 228 -0.63 5.00 -31.94
N THR A 229 0.54 4.51 -31.54
CA THR A 229 0.67 3.30 -30.69
C THR A 229 0.17 3.60 -29.27
N THR A 230 -0.69 2.75 -28.72
CA THR A 230 -1.11 2.89 -27.32
C THR A 230 0.01 2.45 -26.38
N LEU A 231 0.51 3.39 -25.58
CA LEU A 231 1.56 3.14 -24.59
C LEU A 231 0.93 2.84 -23.23
N VAL A 232 1.31 1.72 -22.60
CA VAL A 232 0.85 1.32 -21.27
C VAL A 232 2.01 1.28 -20.30
N SER A 233 1.92 2.05 -19.22
CA SER A 233 3.01 2.22 -18.25
C SER A 233 2.43 2.40 -16.84
N ALA A 234 2.91 1.63 -15.87
CA ALA A 234 2.54 1.82 -14.47
C ALA A 234 3.27 3.04 -13.85
N ARG A 235 4.26 3.57 -14.56
CA ARG A 235 5.09 4.71 -14.15
C ARG A 235 4.92 5.84 -15.15
N ALA A 236 5.20 7.06 -14.71
CA ALA A 236 5.18 8.24 -15.56
C ALA A 236 6.42 8.30 -16.48
N VAL A 237 6.53 7.36 -17.43
CA VAL A 237 7.66 7.29 -18.38
C VAL A 237 7.45 8.17 -19.61
N HIS A 238 6.20 8.36 -20.02
CA HIS A 238 5.82 9.20 -21.16
C HIS A 238 4.47 9.88 -20.88
N PRO A 239 4.26 11.16 -21.25
CA PRO A 239 3.02 11.89 -20.96
C PRO A 239 1.78 11.28 -21.63
N ALA A 240 1.94 10.64 -22.79
CA ALA A 240 0.86 9.95 -23.50
C ALA A 240 0.61 8.51 -23.03
N ALA A 241 1.38 8.01 -22.04
CA ALA A 241 1.19 6.65 -21.54
C ALA A 241 -0.02 6.58 -20.62
N ILE A 242 -0.90 5.60 -20.85
CA ILE A 242 -2.01 5.29 -19.97
C ILE A 242 -1.59 4.30 -18.90
N THR A 243 -2.24 4.38 -17.74
CA THR A 243 -2.01 3.40 -16.68
C THR A 243 -2.58 2.04 -17.08
N PRO A 244 -2.01 0.93 -16.58
CA PRO A 244 -2.55 -0.41 -16.83
C PRO A 244 -4.02 -0.54 -16.41
N GLU A 245 -4.42 0.13 -15.33
CA GLU A 245 -5.79 0.14 -14.84
C GLU A 245 -6.73 0.87 -15.81
N ALA A 246 -6.28 1.98 -16.41
CA ALA A 246 -7.04 2.68 -17.44
C ALA A 246 -7.14 1.85 -18.74
N ALA A 247 -6.05 1.21 -19.16
CA ALA A 247 -6.03 0.32 -20.32
C ALA A 247 -7.01 -0.85 -20.14
N LEU A 248 -7.07 -1.40 -18.93
CA LEU A 248 -7.99 -2.45 -18.56
C LEU A 248 -9.44 -1.96 -18.43
N ALA A 249 -9.68 -0.72 -17.97
CA ALA A 249 -11.02 -0.16 -17.85
C ALA A 249 -11.64 0.22 -19.21
N ALA A 250 -10.82 0.42 -20.24
CA ALA A 250 -11.26 0.75 -21.59
C ALA A 250 -12.32 -0.25 -22.11
N PRO A 251 -13.32 0.20 -22.89
CA PRO A 251 -14.37 -0.67 -23.41
C PRO A 251 -13.75 -1.84 -24.17
N ALA A 252 -14.25 -3.05 -23.94
CA ALA A 252 -13.84 -4.22 -24.69
C ALA A 252 -14.12 -3.95 -26.18
N ALA A 253 -13.17 -4.28 -27.06
CA ALA A 253 -13.39 -4.14 -28.50
C ALA A 253 -14.62 -4.97 -28.89
N GLY A 254 -15.71 -4.29 -29.25
CA GLY A 254 -16.94 -4.97 -29.70
C GLY A 254 -16.70 -5.75 -31.00
N PRO A 255 -17.61 -6.69 -31.38
CA PRO A 255 -17.46 -7.46 -32.61
C PRO A 255 -17.50 -6.61 -33.90
N ALA A 256 -17.94 -5.35 -33.84
CA ALA A 256 -17.79 -4.37 -34.91
C ALA A 256 -18.10 -2.97 -34.36
N GLY A 257 -17.17 -2.01 -34.53
CA GLY A 257 -17.32 -0.60 -34.14
C GLY A 257 -16.85 -0.32 -32.70
N THR A 258 -15.82 0.46 -32.41
CA THR A 258 -15.17 1.57 -33.13
C THR A 258 -13.69 1.27 -33.45
N ALA A 259 -13.27 1.69 -34.64
CA ALA A 259 -12.02 1.30 -35.29
C ALA A 259 -10.76 2.05 -34.80
N GLU A 260 -10.60 2.32 -33.50
CA GLU A 260 -9.44 3.07 -32.99
C GLU A 260 -8.40 2.24 -32.21
N ILE A 261 -8.74 1.04 -31.73
CA ILE A 261 -7.74 0.12 -31.15
C ILE A 261 -7.17 -0.77 -32.26
N ARG A 262 -6.55 -0.16 -33.28
CA ARG A 262 -5.88 -0.89 -34.38
C ARG A 262 -4.41 -0.55 -34.58
N ALA A 263 -3.81 0.23 -33.70
CA ALA A 263 -2.36 0.37 -33.60
C ALA A 263 -1.87 -0.34 -32.33
N GLY A 264 -0.80 -1.14 -32.45
CA GLY A 264 -0.33 -2.06 -31.41
C GLY A 264 -0.22 -1.42 -30.02
N MET A 265 -0.48 -2.22 -28.99
CA MET A 265 -0.27 -1.80 -27.60
C MET A 265 1.15 -2.15 -27.17
N VAL A 266 1.85 -1.22 -26.55
CA VAL A 266 3.22 -1.42 -26.06
C VAL A 266 3.29 -1.16 -24.56
N PHE A 267 3.72 -2.18 -23.81
CA PHE A 267 4.04 -2.05 -22.39
C PHE A 267 5.45 -1.47 -22.22
N CYS A 268 5.54 -0.37 -21.50
CA CYS A 268 6.76 0.44 -21.40
C CYS A 268 7.64 0.10 -20.19
N ASP A 269 7.06 -0.55 -19.18
CA ASP A 269 7.70 -0.88 -17.91
C ASP A 269 7.76 -2.38 -17.68
N VAL A 270 8.68 -2.83 -16.81
CA VAL A 270 8.72 -4.22 -16.37
C VAL A 270 7.54 -4.48 -15.43
N PRO A 271 6.54 -5.29 -15.83
CA PRO A 271 5.41 -5.54 -14.95
C PRO A 271 5.85 -6.48 -13.81
N PRO A 272 5.29 -6.32 -12.59
CA PRO A 272 5.62 -7.18 -11.45
C PRO A 272 5.24 -8.63 -11.70
N ASN A 273 4.21 -8.86 -12.52
CA ASN A 273 3.75 -10.17 -12.97
C ASN A 273 3.06 -10.06 -14.34
N MET A 274 2.87 -11.19 -15.04
CA MET A 274 2.29 -11.21 -16.40
C MET A 274 0.76 -11.18 -16.45
N ARG A 275 0.07 -11.32 -15.31
CA ARG A 275 -1.40 -11.47 -15.27
C ARG A 275 -2.12 -10.23 -15.78
N LEU A 276 -1.66 -9.05 -15.35
CA LEU A 276 -2.26 -7.78 -15.77
C LEU A 276 -2.07 -7.52 -17.29
N PRO A 277 -0.86 -7.66 -17.87
CA PRO A 277 -0.70 -7.63 -19.34
C PRO A 277 -1.56 -8.67 -20.09
N GLU A 278 -1.64 -9.90 -19.60
CA GLU A 278 -2.47 -10.96 -20.20
C GLU A 278 -3.95 -10.57 -20.21
N ALA A 279 -4.48 -10.05 -19.10
CA ALA A 279 -5.86 -9.59 -18.99
C ALA A 279 -6.17 -8.40 -19.91
N ILE A 280 -5.25 -7.44 -20.04
CA ILE A 280 -5.39 -6.32 -20.97
C ILE A 280 -5.39 -6.83 -22.41
N ALA A 281 -4.46 -7.71 -22.76
CA ALA A 281 -4.34 -8.24 -24.11
C ALA A 281 -5.57 -9.07 -24.53
N GLU A 282 -6.12 -9.88 -23.63
CA GLU A 282 -7.36 -10.62 -23.86
C GLU A 282 -8.55 -9.68 -24.09
N ARG A 283 -8.73 -8.67 -23.24
CA ARG A 283 -9.84 -7.70 -23.35
C ARG A 283 -9.75 -6.83 -24.60
N SER A 284 -8.54 -6.50 -25.04
CA SER A 284 -8.29 -5.73 -26.26
C SER A 284 -8.25 -6.60 -27.52
N ALA A 285 -8.46 -7.91 -27.41
CA ALA A 285 -8.33 -8.88 -28.51
C ALA A 285 -6.99 -8.73 -29.28
N ALA A 286 -5.91 -8.43 -28.55
CA ALA A 286 -4.62 -8.12 -29.14
C ALA A 286 -3.97 -9.39 -29.72
N PRO A 287 -3.44 -9.36 -30.96
CA PRO A 287 -2.82 -10.52 -31.59
C PRO A 287 -1.45 -10.90 -30.97
N SER A 288 -0.80 -9.97 -30.28
CA SER A 288 0.48 -10.19 -29.60
C SER A 288 0.72 -9.16 -28.50
N MET A 289 1.47 -9.53 -27.47
CA MET A 289 1.92 -8.61 -26.43
C MET A 289 3.30 -8.05 -26.78
N MET A 290 3.40 -6.74 -26.96
CA MET A 290 4.68 -6.06 -27.18
C MET A 290 5.14 -5.33 -25.93
N PHE A 291 6.40 -5.56 -25.55
CA PHE A 291 7.07 -4.87 -24.45
C PHE A 291 8.27 -4.11 -25.00
N PHE A 292 8.42 -2.85 -24.58
CA PHE A 292 9.59 -2.04 -24.84
C PHE A 292 10.14 -1.52 -23.52
N LEU A 293 11.17 -2.20 -23.01
CA LEU A 293 11.66 -2.08 -21.64
C LEU A 293 13.00 -1.35 -21.59
N CYS A 294 13.32 -0.73 -20.46
CA CYS A 294 14.60 -0.08 -20.22
C CYS A 294 15.45 -0.89 -19.24
N LEU A 295 16.73 -1.12 -19.52
CA LEU A 295 17.66 -1.76 -18.57
C LEU A 295 17.93 -0.90 -17.32
N GLU A 296 17.69 0.41 -17.40
CA GLU A 296 17.78 1.32 -16.26
C GLU A 296 16.52 1.36 -15.41
N ASP A 297 15.50 0.55 -15.75
CA ASP A 297 14.31 0.41 -14.91
C ASP A 297 14.73 0.00 -13.48
N PRO A 298 14.34 0.75 -12.44
CA PRO A 298 14.56 0.40 -11.05
C PRO A 298 14.19 -1.04 -10.65
N ALA A 299 13.20 -1.66 -11.32
CA ALA A 299 12.87 -3.07 -11.11
C ALA A 299 14.06 -3.99 -11.45
N LEU A 300 14.77 -3.66 -12.53
CA LEU A 300 15.95 -4.37 -13.04
C LEU A 300 17.24 -3.90 -12.38
N ALA A 301 17.38 -2.63 -11.99
CA ALA A 301 18.62 -2.02 -11.53
C ALA A 301 19.22 -2.58 -10.22
N ARG A 302 18.55 -3.55 -9.57
CA ARG A 302 19.05 -4.19 -8.34
C ARG A 302 20.07 -5.28 -8.63
N GLY A 303 21.36 -4.97 -8.44
CA GLY A 303 22.48 -5.91 -8.46
C GLY A 303 23.57 -5.53 -9.48
N ALA A 304 24.69 -6.25 -9.46
CA ALA A 304 25.83 -5.97 -10.36
C ALA A 304 25.56 -6.40 -11.83
N LEU A 305 24.77 -7.45 -12.03
CA LEU A 305 24.54 -8.07 -13.34
C LEU A 305 23.87 -7.13 -14.37
N PRO A 306 22.78 -6.39 -14.05
CA PRO A 306 22.19 -5.39 -14.95
C PRO A 306 23.18 -4.28 -15.34
N VAL A 307 24.01 -3.83 -14.38
CA VAL A 307 25.04 -2.80 -14.60
C VAL A 307 26.12 -3.30 -15.58
N MET A 308 26.57 -4.55 -15.41
CA MET A 308 27.52 -5.18 -16.33
C MET A 308 26.92 -5.34 -17.73
N VAL A 309 25.68 -5.83 -17.84
CA VAL A 309 24.98 -5.99 -19.12
C VAL A 309 24.82 -4.65 -19.83
N ARG A 310 24.53 -3.56 -19.10
CA ARG A 310 24.47 -2.21 -19.66
C ARG A 310 25.81 -1.75 -20.22
N ARG A 311 26.93 -1.98 -19.49
CA ARG A 311 28.28 -1.59 -19.95
C ARG A 311 28.67 -2.28 -21.25
N VAL A 312 28.30 -3.54 -21.41
CA VAL A 312 28.69 -4.37 -22.55
C VAL A 312 27.61 -4.40 -23.65
N TRP A 313 26.49 -3.66 -23.48
CA TRP A 313 25.31 -3.76 -24.34
C TRP A 313 25.56 -3.60 -25.85
N ARG A 314 26.50 -2.74 -26.23
CA ARG A 314 26.84 -2.47 -27.63
C ARG A 314 27.58 -3.63 -28.30
N VAL A 315 28.34 -4.41 -27.52
CA VAL A 315 29.21 -5.48 -28.01
C VAL A 315 28.70 -6.88 -27.63
N LEU A 316 27.66 -6.98 -26.80
CA LEU A 316 27.11 -8.23 -26.32
C LEU A 316 26.30 -8.95 -27.42
N PRO A 317 26.73 -10.13 -27.91
CA PRO A 317 25.89 -10.95 -28.79
C PRO A 317 24.65 -11.43 -28.02
N LEU A 318 23.53 -11.62 -28.73
CA LEU A 318 22.26 -12.08 -28.13
C LEU A 318 21.76 -11.21 -26.95
N ARG A 319 22.13 -9.92 -26.92
CA ARG A 319 21.74 -8.97 -25.87
C ARG A 319 20.26 -8.97 -25.48
N GLN A 320 19.36 -9.19 -26.46
CA GLN A 320 17.92 -9.27 -26.21
C GLN A 320 17.53 -10.54 -25.43
N LEU A 321 18.21 -11.67 -25.67
CA LEU A 321 18.00 -12.91 -24.94
C LEU A 321 18.49 -12.78 -23.49
N VAL A 322 19.68 -12.20 -23.30
CA VAL A 322 20.23 -11.95 -21.95
C VAL A 322 19.30 -11.02 -21.16
N ALA A 323 18.84 -9.91 -21.76
CA ALA A 323 17.89 -9.01 -21.13
C ALA A 323 16.56 -9.70 -20.77
N ARG A 324 16.04 -10.57 -21.64
CA ARG A 324 14.86 -11.37 -21.34
C ARG A 324 15.05 -12.25 -20.10
N THR A 325 16.18 -12.94 -19.98
CA THR A 325 16.45 -13.77 -18.77
C THR A 325 16.54 -12.93 -17.50
N LEU A 326 17.03 -11.68 -17.57
CA LEU A 326 17.03 -10.75 -16.44
C LEU A 326 15.61 -10.35 -16.02
N VAL A 327 14.73 -10.08 -16.99
CA VAL A 327 13.32 -9.78 -16.73
C VAL A 327 12.65 -10.98 -16.05
N GLU A 328 12.78 -12.19 -16.62
CA GLU A 328 12.14 -13.39 -16.06
C GLU A 328 12.62 -13.68 -14.62
N ARG A 329 13.91 -13.48 -14.32
CA ARG A 329 14.45 -13.61 -12.95
C ARG A 329 13.87 -12.55 -12.02
N THR A 330 13.78 -11.31 -12.49
CA THR A 330 13.23 -10.19 -11.73
C THR A 330 11.76 -10.42 -11.42
N GLN A 331 10.96 -10.81 -12.42
CA GLN A 331 9.55 -11.16 -12.26
C GLN A 331 9.36 -12.30 -11.26
N LYS A 332 10.12 -13.40 -11.36
CA LYS A 332 10.06 -14.50 -10.37
C LYS A 332 10.38 -14.03 -8.95
N ARG A 333 11.30 -13.08 -8.78
CA ARG A 333 11.64 -12.50 -7.47
C ARG A 333 10.49 -11.66 -6.94
N LEU A 334 9.93 -10.77 -7.76
CA LEU A 334 8.81 -9.89 -7.38
C LEU A 334 7.57 -10.72 -7.03
N GLN A 335 7.22 -11.71 -7.85
CA GLN A 335 6.14 -12.66 -7.56
C GLN A 335 6.30 -13.37 -6.20
N LYS A 336 7.51 -13.82 -5.87
CA LYS A 336 7.79 -14.45 -4.56
C LYS A 336 7.61 -13.46 -3.41
N GLN A 337 8.02 -12.21 -3.60
CA GLN A 337 7.86 -11.16 -2.59
C GLN A 337 6.38 -10.85 -2.35
N ASP A 338 5.59 -10.68 -3.41
CA ASP A 338 4.16 -10.40 -3.32
C ASP A 338 3.40 -11.57 -2.66
N ALA A 339 3.72 -12.81 -3.08
CA ALA A 339 3.14 -14.01 -2.48
C ALA A 339 3.49 -14.15 -0.99
N ARG A 340 4.71 -13.75 -0.59
CA ARG A 340 5.10 -13.72 0.83
C ARG A 340 4.30 -12.68 1.61
N MET A 341 4.12 -11.49 1.06
CA MET A 341 3.36 -10.42 1.69
C MET A 341 1.89 -10.81 1.91
N ARG A 342 1.26 -11.44 0.91
CA ARG A 342 -0.12 -11.97 1.04
C ARG A 342 -0.24 -13.05 2.12
N ARG A 343 0.73 -13.97 2.21
CA ARG A 343 0.72 -14.98 3.29
C ARG A 343 0.80 -14.36 4.68
N VAL A 344 1.64 -13.35 4.86
CA VAL A 344 1.77 -12.64 6.14
C VAL A 344 0.45 -11.99 6.53
N LEU A 345 -0.25 -11.36 5.57
CA LEU A 345 -1.57 -10.75 5.82
C LEU A 345 -2.58 -11.79 6.35
N VAL A 346 -2.68 -12.95 5.69
CA VAL A 346 -3.58 -14.04 6.09
C VAL A 346 -3.22 -14.58 7.48
N GLU A 347 -1.92 -14.71 7.77
CA GLU A 347 -1.45 -15.19 9.06
C GLU A 347 -1.78 -14.21 10.20
N VAL A 348 -1.56 -12.92 9.99
CA VAL A 348 -1.88 -11.87 10.98
C VAL A 348 -3.37 -11.88 11.30
N GLU A 349 -4.24 -11.99 10.30
CA GLU A 349 -5.68 -12.07 10.53
C GLU A 349 -6.08 -13.36 11.24
N GLY A 350 -5.48 -14.51 10.88
CA GLY A 350 -5.70 -15.77 11.57
C GLY A 350 -5.35 -15.69 13.05
N ARG A 351 -4.23 -15.03 13.40
CA ARG A 351 -3.84 -14.76 14.79
C ARG A 351 -4.83 -13.83 15.48
N ARG A 352 -5.28 -12.76 14.82
CA ARG A 352 -6.28 -11.82 15.35
C ARG A 352 -7.61 -12.52 15.66
N LYS A 353 -8.10 -13.38 14.76
CA LYS A 353 -9.32 -14.19 14.98
C LYS A 353 -9.19 -15.10 16.20
N LYS A 354 -8.04 -15.79 16.35
CA LYS A 354 -7.78 -16.63 17.52
C LYS A 354 -7.81 -15.82 18.82
N MET A 355 -7.11 -14.67 18.87
CA MET A 355 -7.09 -13.81 20.06
C MET A 355 -8.50 -13.31 20.44
N LEU A 356 -9.31 -12.90 19.46
CA LEU A 356 -10.70 -12.47 19.71
C LEU A 356 -11.60 -13.63 20.17
N ALA A 357 -11.42 -14.84 19.64
CA ALA A 357 -12.14 -16.02 20.10
C ALA A 357 -11.82 -16.35 21.57
N PHE A 358 -10.55 -16.22 21.99
CA PHE A 358 -10.15 -16.39 23.39
C PHE A 358 -10.70 -15.28 24.30
N ALA A 359 -10.70 -14.03 23.84
CA ALA A 359 -11.25 -12.91 24.61
C ALA A 359 -12.78 -13.00 24.78
N GLY A 360 -13.51 -13.54 23.78
CA GLY A 360 -14.95 -13.78 23.87
C GLY A 360 -15.33 -14.99 24.74
N ALA A 361 -14.45 -15.98 24.86
CA ALA A 361 -14.68 -17.16 25.71
C ALA A 361 -14.42 -16.90 27.21
N ALA A 362 -13.66 -15.86 27.56
CA ALA A 362 -13.39 -15.47 28.95
C ALA A 362 -14.48 -14.59 29.57
N GLY A 363 -15.57 -14.31 28.84
CA GLY A 363 -16.67 -13.43 29.25
C GLY A 363 -18.04 -14.13 29.38
N GLN A 364 -18.07 -15.46 29.51
CA GLN A 364 -19.29 -16.21 29.86
C GLN A 364 -19.19 -16.82 31.25
#